data_AF-A0A841R2P3-F1
#
_entry.id   AF-A0A841R2P3-F1
#
_cell.length_a   1.000
_cell.length_b   1.000
_cell.length_c   1.000
_cell.angle_alpha   90.00
_cell.angle_beta   90.00
_cell.angle_gamma   90.00
#
_symmetry.space_group_name_H-M   'P 1'
#
loop_
_entity.id
_entity.type
_entity.pdbx_description
1 polymer ?
#
loop_
_entity_poly.entity_id
_entity_poly.type
_entity_poly.pdbx_seq_one_letter_code
_entity_poly.pdbx_strand_id
1 'polypeptide(L)'
;MLTPMDIHNKTFSKGLRGYAQEEVEQFLEEVVNDYEKIYREHREMQEETDMLRTKLKNYETMETTMTSTLMMAQETAENVKVNARKEAELIIAKAETEKEQMLRDTADSLRNAQEQYNQIMADISVFRAKLRSLLESQLELVDTMVADPSQGMANYETVSETEENNEEELFTVTDVEEADSQAIQEIEAEASDSAAGEIDREA
;
A
#
# COMPACT_ATOMS: atom_id res chain seq x y z
N MET A 1 54.68 -54.54 5.25
CA MET A 1 55.99 -53.90 5.04
C MET A 1 56.83 -54.12 6.28
N LEU A 2 58.15 -54.16 6.13
CA LEU A 2 59.09 -54.25 7.26
C LEU A 2 59.15 -52.91 7.99
N THR A 3 59.24 -52.97 9.32
CA THR A 3 59.50 -51.82 10.19
C THR A 3 61.01 -51.69 10.46
N PRO A 4 61.51 -50.53 10.91
CA PRO A 4 62.91 -50.39 11.35
C PRO A 4 63.30 -51.46 12.39
N MET A 5 62.38 -51.83 13.29
CA MET A 5 62.59 -52.91 14.26
C MET A 5 62.68 -54.30 13.63
N ASP A 6 61.95 -54.56 12.54
CA ASP A 6 62.06 -55.83 11.82
C ASP A 6 63.40 -55.98 11.09
N ILE A 7 64.00 -54.87 10.67
CA ILE A 7 65.33 -54.84 10.05
C ILE A 7 66.40 -55.04 11.14
N HIS A 8 66.28 -54.36 12.28
CA HIS A 8 67.21 -54.47 13.41
C HIS A 8 67.25 -55.88 14.02
N ASN A 9 66.09 -56.54 14.16
CA ASN A 9 65.99 -57.88 14.74
C ASN A 9 66.26 -59.01 13.73
N LYS A 10 66.67 -58.69 12.49
CA LYS A 10 66.84 -59.70 11.45
C LYS A 10 68.09 -60.53 11.68
N THR A 11 67.91 -61.83 11.88
CA THR A 11 69.02 -62.79 11.94
C THR A 11 69.19 -63.53 10.63
N PHE A 12 70.44 -63.75 10.21
CA PHE A 12 70.80 -64.48 8.99
C PHE A 12 71.41 -65.84 9.32
N SER A 13 71.14 -66.86 8.50
CA SER A 13 71.73 -68.18 8.65
C SER A 13 73.20 -68.19 8.20
N LYS A 14 74.06 -68.95 8.91
CA LYS A 14 75.48 -69.08 8.58
C LYS A 14 75.70 -70.13 7.49
N GLY A 15 76.45 -69.79 6.44
CA GLY A 15 76.80 -70.67 5.32
C GLY A 15 78.31 -70.83 5.13
N LEU A 16 78.74 -71.86 4.39
CA LEU A 16 80.16 -72.17 4.15
C LEU A 16 80.93 -71.07 3.37
N ARG A 17 80.19 -70.19 2.69
CA ARG A 17 80.65 -68.94 2.05
C ARG A 17 79.55 -67.90 2.28
N GLY A 18 79.92 -66.66 2.62
CA GLY A 18 78.97 -65.57 2.89
C GLY A 18 79.68 -64.23 3.03
N TYR A 19 78.89 -63.16 3.18
CA TYR A 19 79.39 -61.81 3.46
C TYR A 19 79.99 -61.71 4.87
N ALA A 20 80.90 -60.76 5.06
CA ALA A 20 81.49 -60.48 6.37
C ALA A 20 80.39 -59.97 7.31
N GLN A 21 80.25 -60.61 8.47
CA GLN A 21 79.17 -60.32 9.40
C GLN A 21 79.23 -58.85 9.90
N GLU A 22 80.41 -58.35 10.29
CA GLU A 22 80.59 -56.97 10.75
C GLU A 22 80.20 -55.92 9.70
N GLU A 23 80.58 -56.12 8.44
CA GLU A 23 80.22 -55.20 7.35
C GLU A 23 78.71 -55.19 7.10
N VAL A 24 78.06 -56.36 7.18
CA VAL A 24 76.60 -56.48 7.04
C VAL A 24 75.88 -55.82 8.21
N GLU A 25 76.35 -56.00 9.44
CA GLU A 25 75.77 -55.38 10.64
C GLU A 25 75.88 -53.84 10.56
N GLN A 26 77.05 -53.32 10.16
CA GLN A 26 77.27 -51.87 10.01
C GLN A 26 76.39 -51.26 8.91
N PHE A 27 76.24 -51.95 7.78
CA PHE A 27 75.33 -51.52 6.72
C PHE A 27 73.86 -51.57 7.17
N LEU A 28 73.45 -52.59 7.91
CA LEU A 28 72.09 -52.69 8.44
C LEU A 28 71.77 -51.57 9.42
N GLU A 29 72.74 -51.13 10.23
CA GLU A 29 72.56 -49.99 11.13
C GLU A 29 72.33 -48.67 10.37
N GLU A 30 73.08 -48.44 9.28
CA GLU A 30 72.85 -47.30 8.37
C GLU A 30 71.47 -47.38 7.71
N VAL A 31 71.09 -48.56 7.21
CA VAL A 31 69.76 -48.79 6.60
C VAL A 31 68.64 -48.57 7.61
N VAL A 32 68.78 -49.02 8.86
CA VAL A 32 67.75 -48.81 9.90
C VAL A 32 67.56 -47.31 10.17
N ASN A 33 68.65 -46.55 10.31
CA ASN A 33 68.59 -45.11 10.56
C ASN A 33 67.90 -44.35 9.41
N ASP A 34 68.29 -44.62 8.17
CA ASP A 34 67.68 -44.00 6.99
C ASP A 34 66.22 -44.39 6.83
N TYR A 35 65.89 -45.66 7.08
CA TYR A 35 64.53 -46.15 6.98
C TYR A 35 63.63 -45.56 8.07
N GLU A 36 64.13 -45.38 9.29
CA GLU A 36 63.40 -44.68 10.36
C GLU A 36 63.13 -43.21 10.00
N LYS A 37 64.14 -42.53 9.43
CA LYS A 37 63.99 -41.14 8.97
C LYS A 37 62.92 -41.01 7.89
N ILE A 38 62.98 -41.84 6.85
CA ILE A 38 61.97 -41.87 5.78
C ILE A 38 60.58 -42.19 6.33
N TYR A 39 60.48 -43.14 7.26
CA TYR A 39 59.21 -43.52 7.86
C TYR A 39 58.58 -42.35 8.64
N ARG A 40 59.40 -41.59 9.38
CA ARG A 40 58.96 -40.40 10.11
C ARG A 40 58.51 -39.29 9.17
N GLU A 41 59.31 -38.94 8.17
CA GLU A 41 58.97 -37.92 7.17
C GLU A 41 57.71 -38.29 6.39
N HIS A 42 57.54 -39.57 6.01
CA HIS A 42 56.33 -40.05 5.36
C HIS A 42 55.09 -39.88 6.24
N ARG A 43 55.20 -40.19 7.53
CA ARG A 43 54.09 -40.01 8.47
C ARG A 43 53.74 -38.53 8.65
N GLU A 44 54.74 -37.67 8.81
CA GLU A 44 54.54 -36.21 8.91
C GLU A 44 53.86 -35.66 7.66
N MET A 45 54.31 -36.05 6.46
CA MET A 45 53.68 -35.66 5.20
C MET A 45 52.25 -36.19 5.05
N GLN A 46 51.95 -37.41 5.52
CA GLN A 46 50.59 -37.95 5.52
C GLN A 46 49.67 -37.14 6.43
N GLU A 47 50.13 -36.84 7.66
CA GLU A 47 49.37 -36.02 8.62
C GLU A 47 49.11 -34.61 8.06
N GLU A 48 50.11 -33.98 7.43
CA GLU A 48 49.94 -32.69 6.76
C GLU A 48 48.95 -32.76 5.59
N THR A 49 49.06 -33.79 4.76
CA THR A 49 48.16 -33.98 3.61
C THR A 49 46.71 -34.13 4.07
N ASP A 50 46.46 -34.91 5.13
CA ASP A 50 45.11 -35.11 5.65
C ASP A 50 44.54 -33.85 6.30
N MET A 51 45.37 -33.05 6.97
CA MET A 51 45.00 -31.72 7.43
C MET A 51 44.63 -30.79 6.26
N LEU A 52 45.45 -30.75 5.20
CA LEU A 52 45.20 -29.92 4.02
C LEU A 52 43.93 -30.33 3.28
N ARG A 53 43.68 -31.64 3.12
CA ARG A 53 42.44 -32.17 2.55
C ARG A 53 41.21 -31.74 3.36
N THR A 54 41.31 -31.78 4.69
CA THR A 54 40.21 -31.35 5.56
C THR A 54 39.93 -29.85 5.40
N LYS A 55 40.97 -29.02 5.35
CA LYS A 55 40.82 -27.57 5.10
C LYS A 55 40.20 -27.30 3.74
N LEU A 56 40.64 -28.01 2.69
CA LEU A 56 40.10 -27.85 1.34
C LEU A 56 38.60 -28.17 1.31
N LYS A 57 38.19 -29.29 1.90
CA LYS A 57 36.77 -29.67 1.98
C LYS A 57 35.92 -28.60 2.70
N ASN A 58 36.47 -28.01 3.76
CA ASN A 58 35.79 -26.92 4.46
C ASN A 58 35.64 -25.67 3.57
N TYR A 59 36.67 -25.33 2.79
CA TYR A 59 36.61 -24.22 1.84
C TYR A 59 35.61 -24.49 0.70
N GLU A 60 35.59 -25.69 0.12
CA GLU A 60 34.60 -26.06 -0.91
C GLU A 60 33.16 -25.96 -0.39
N THR A 61 32.94 -26.39 0.86
CA THR A 61 31.63 -26.26 1.51
C THR A 61 31.26 -24.80 1.72
N MET A 62 32.20 -23.99 2.20
CA MET A 62 32.01 -22.55 2.42
C MET A 62 31.74 -21.81 1.10
N GLU A 63 32.47 -22.12 0.04
CA GLU A 63 32.26 -21.58 -1.31
C GLU A 63 30.86 -21.90 -1.83
N THR A 64 30.42 -23.16 -1.66
CA THR A 64 29.08 -23.60 -2.07
C THR A 64 28.00 -22.83 -1.30
N THR A 65 28.15 -22.68 0.02
CA THR A 65 27.23 -21.90 0.85
C THR A 65 27.22 -20.42 0.47
N MET A 66 28.38 -19.82 0.23
CA MET A 66 28.48 -18.43 -0.21
C MET A 66 27.80 -18.22 -1.57
N THR A 67 28.07 -19.09 -2.53
CA THR A 67 27.45 -19.03 -3.87
C THR A 67 25.94 -19.16 -3.78
N SER A 68 25.43 -20.10 -2.99
CA SER A 68 23.99 -20.25 -2.73
C SER A 68 23.39 -19.00 -2.09
N THR A 69 24.09 -18.43 -1.10
CA THR A 69 23.65 -17.19 -0.42
C THR A 69 23.61 -16.01 -1.38
N LEU A 70 24.61 -15.86 -2.25
CA LEU A 70 24.65 -14.82 -3.27
C LEU A 70 23.50 -14.97 -4.28
N MET A 71 23.20 -16.19 -4.71
CA MET A 71 22.05 -16.45 -5.58
C MET A 71 20.72 -16.10 -4.89
N MET A 72 20.53 -16.50 -3.63
CA MET A 72 19.34 -16.13 -2.86
C MET A 72 19.21 -14.62 -2.67
N ALA A 73 20.32 -13.93 -2.40
CA ALA A 73 20.32 -12.47 -2.29
C ALA A 73 19.95 -11.80 -3.62
N GLN A 74 20.49 -12.30 -4.74
CA GLN A 74 20.17 -11.79 -6.07
C GLN A 74 18.69 -12.03 -6.44
N GLU A 75 18.17 -13.23 -6.18
CA GLU A 75 16.77 -13.57 -6.40
C GLU A 75 15.85 -12.68 -5.55
N THR A 76 16.19 -12.51 -4.27
CA THR A 76 15.44 -11.62 -3.36
C THR A 76 15.45 -10.19 -3.86
N ALA A 77 16.61 -9.68 -4.29
CA ALA A 77 16.72 -8.32 -4.83
C ALA A 77 15.86 -8.12 -6.09
N GLU A 78 15.86 -9.10 -7.01
CA GLU A 78 15.03 -9.00 -8.21
C GLU A 78 13.54 -9.12 -7.87
N ASN A 79 13.16 -10.00 -6.94
CA ASN A 79 11.78 -10.12 -6.47
C ASN A 79 11.28 -8.81 -5.82
N VAL A 80 12.10 -8.18 -4.96
CA VAL A 80 11.77 -6.87 -4.37
C VAL A 80 11.56 -5.82 -5.46
N LYS A 81 12.44 -5.77 -6.45
CA LYS A 81 12.34 -4.82 -7.58
C LYS A 81 11.11 -5.06 -8.46
N VAL A 82 10.77 -6.31 -8.76
CA VAL A 82 9.57 -6.65 -9.53
C VAL A 82 8.30 -6.30 -8.75
N ASN A 83 8.27 -6.62 -7.46
CA ASN A 83 7.12 -6.28 -6.61
C ASN A 83 6.94 -4.77 -6.46
N ALA A 84 8.02 -4.02 -6.22
CA ALA A 84 7.96 -2.56 -6.14
C ALA A 84 7.47 -1.91 -7.44
N ARG A 85 7.87 -2.45 -8.61
CA ARG A 85 7.35 -1.99 -9.91
C ARG A 85 5.86 -2.24 -10.04
N LYS A 86 5.40 -3.46 -9.72
CA LYS A 86 3.98 -3.81 -9.77
C LYS A 86 3.14 -2.96 -8.82
N GLU A 87 3.65 -2.72 -7.61
CA GLU A 87 2.99 -1.86 -6.63
C GLU A 87 2.91 -0.40 -7.10
N ALA A 88 3.99 0.13 -7.68
CA ALA A 88 3.98 1.45 -8.29
C ALA A 88 2.95 1.57 -9.44
N GLU A 89 2.88 0.55 -10.32
CA GLU A 89 1.87 0.49 -11.38
C GLU A 89 0.44 0.48 -10.83
N LEU A 90 0.19 -0.28 -9.76
CA LEU A 90 -1.11 -0.31 -9.09
C LEU A 90 -1.47 1.04 -8.45
N ILE A 91 -0.52 1.71 -7.80
CA ILE A 91 -0.72 3.04 -7.22
C ILE A 91 -1.08 4.05 -8.32
N ILE A 92 -0.37 4.04 -9.44
CA ILE A 92 -0.66 4.93 -10.57
C ILE A 92 -2.06 4.64 -11.13
N ALA A 93 -2.39 3.37 -11.39
CA ALA A 93 -3.70 2.98 -11.91
C ALA A 93 -4.85 3.38 -10.97
N LYS A 94 -4.65 3.21 -9.65
CA LYS A 94 -5.62 3.62 -8.64
C LYS A 94 -5.79 5.14 -8.63
N ALA A 95 -4.70 5.89 -8.62
CA ALA A 95 -4.73 7.35 -8.65
C ALA A 95 -5.40 7.90 -9.93
N GLU A 96 -5.18 7.26 -11.07
CA GLU A 96 -5.85 7.62 -12.33
C GLU A 96 -7.37 7.41 -12.26
N THR A 97 -7.79 6.27 -11.69
CA THR A 97 -9.21 5.93 -11.51
C THR A 97 -9.89 6.89 -10.53
N GLU A 98 -9.27 7.14 -9.37
CA GLU A 98 -9.78 8.09 -8.37
C GLU A 98 -9.88 9.51 -8.93
N LYS A 99 -8.87 9.95 -9.69
CA LYS A 99 -8.90 11.25 -10.39
C LYS A 99 -10.06 11.31 -11.37
N GLU A 100 -10.29 10.27 -12.16
CA GLU A 100 -11.40 10.25 -13.13
C GLU A 100 -12.75 10.31 -12.41
N GLN A 101 -12.91 9.57 -11.32
CA GLN A 101 -14.12 9.61 -10.50
C GLN A 101 -14.35 10.99 -9.90
N MET A 102 -13.33 11.60 -9.28
CA MET A 102 -13.40 12.95 -8.73
C MET A 102 -13.79 14.00 -9.78
N LEU A 103 -13.27 13.89 -11.01
CA LEU A 103 -13.65 14.79 -12.10
C LEU A 103 -15.12 14.62 -12.51
N ARG A 104 -15.64 13.38 -12.53
CA ARG A 104 -17.05 13.12 -12.79
C ARG A 104 -17.94 13.72 -11.70
N ASP A 105 -17.63 13.45 -10.44
CA ASP A 105 -18.41 13.94 -9.30
C ASP A 105 -18.43 15.47 -9.24
N THR A 106 -17.30 16.12 -9.56
CA THR A 106 -17.19 17.58 -9.63
C THR A 106 -17.99 18.14 -10.80
N ALA A 107 -17.97 17.48 -11.97
CA ALA A 107 -18.74 17.90 -13.13
C ALA A 107 -20.25 17.79 -12.88
N ASP A 108 -20.70 16.71 -12.23
CA ASP A 108 -22.10 16.52 -11.85
C ASP A 108 -22.55 17.56 -10.82
N SER A 109 -21.73 17.81 -9.80
CA SER A 109 -21.99 18.86 -8.81
C SER A 109 -22.07 20.26 -9.44
N LEU A 110 -21.18 20.57 -10.38
CA LEU A 110 -21.21 21.82 -11.13
C LEU A 110 -22.49 21.95 -11.97
N ARG A 111 -22.90 20.86 -12.64
CA ARG A 111 -24.13 20.81 -13.44
C ARG A 111 -25.35 21.08 -12.57
N ASN A 112 -25.44 20.42 -11.41
CA ASN A 112 -26.53 20.61 -10.45
C ASN A 112 -26.56 22.05 -9.92
N ALA A 113 -25.40 22.62 -9.56
CA ALA A 113 -25.32 24.01 -9.10
C ALA A 113 -25.75 25.01 -10.19
N GLN A 114 -25.40 24.76 -11.46
CA GLN A 114 -25.85 25.57 -12.59
C GLN A 114 -27.36 25.47 -12.81
N GLU A 115 -27.94 24.26 -12.69
CA GLU A 115 -29.38 24.06 -12.79
C GLU A 115 -30.12 24.83 -11.67
N GLN A 116 -29.67 24.72 -10.42
CA GLN A 116 -30.22 25.47 -9.28
C GLN A 116 -30.10 26.99 -9.49
N TYR A 117 -28.94 27.47 -9.95
CA TYR A 117 -28.75 28.89 -10.25
C TYR A 117 -29.75 29.39 -11.31
N ASN A 118 -29.97 28.61 -12.37
CA ASN A 118 -30.91 28.96 -13.43
C ASN A 118 -32.36 28.96 -12.92
N GLN A 119 -32.73 28.02 -12.06
CA GLN A 119 -34.05 27.97 -11.41
C GLN A 119 -34.27 29.22 -10.55
N ILE A 120 -33.34 29.56 -9.65
CA ILE A 120 -33.44 30.77 -8.82
C ILE A 120 -33.56 32.03 -9.68
N MET A 121 -32.80 32.14 -10.77
CA MET A 121 -32.89 33.28 -11.68
C MET A 121 -34.25 33.35 -12.39
N ALA A 122 -34.82 32.20 -12.77
CA ALA A 122 -36.18 32.14 -13.30
C ALA A 122 -37.21 32.59 -12.25
N ASP A 123 -37.09 32.12 -11.01
CA ASP A 123 -37.98 32.48 -9.90
C ASP A 123 -37.92 33.98 -9.59
N ILE A 124 -36.71 34.58 -9.58
CA ILE A 124 -36.53 36.03 -9.42
C ILE A 124 -37.25 36.78 -10.55
N SER A 125 -37.18 36.29 -11.79
CA SER A 125 -37.84 36.94 -12.92
C SER A 125 -39.37 36.90 -12.79
N VAL A 126 -39.93 35.77 -12.35
CA VAL A 126 -41.36 35.58 -12.10
C VAL A 126 -41.81 36.46 -10.92
N PHE A 127 -41.06 36.46 -9.82
CA PHE A 127 -41.34 37.30 -8.66
C PHE A 127 -41.34 38.78 -9.01
N ARG A 128 -40.35 39.23 -9.78
CA ARG A 128 -40.27 40.61 -10.27
C ARG A 128 -41.49 40.99 -11.13
N ALA A 129 -41.94 40.09 -12.00
CA ALA A 129 -43.14 40.31 -12.81
C ALA A 129 -44.41 40.39 -11.94
N LYS A 130 -44.56 39.49 -10.96
CA LYS A 130 -45.67 39.50 -9.99
C LYS A 130 -45.71 40.81 -9.18
N LEU A 131 -44.57 41.24 -8.64
CA LEU A 131 -44.46 42.48 -7.87
C LEU A 131 -44.83 43.70 -8.71
N ARG A 132 -44.37 43.74 -9.97
CA ARG A 132 -44.71 44.81 -10.89
C ARG A 132 -46.22 44.87 -11.15
N SER A 133 -46.83 43.73 -11.48
CA SER A 133 -48.28 43.64 -11.70
C SER A 133 -49.08 44.08 -10.48
N LEU A 134 -48.67 43.67 -9.28
CA LEU A 134 -49.31 44.10 -8.04
C LEU A 134 -49.20 45.62 -7.83
N LEU A 135 -48.03 46.21 -8.03
CA LEU A 135 -47.86 47.66 -7.91
C LEU A 135 -48.63 48.44 -8.97
N GLU A 136 -48.68 47.95 -10.22
CA GLU A 136 -49.48 48.56 -11.30
C GLU A 136 -50.99 48.52 -10.96
N SER A 137 -51.48 47.38 -10.44
CA SER A 137 -52.86 47.27 -9.95
C SER A 137 -53.15 48.21 -8.78
N GLN A 138 -52.24 48.36 -7.81
CA GLN A 138 -52.42 49.29 -6.69
C GLN A 138 -52.38 50.76 -7.14
N LEU A 139 -51.54 51.11 -8.12
CA LEU A 139 -51.54 52.44 -8.73
C LEU A 139 -52.86 52.74 -9.45
N GLU A 140 -53.39 51.78 -10.20
CA GLU A 140 -54.68 51.91 -10.88
C GLU A 140 -55.83 52.13 -9.88
N LEU A 141 -55.82 51.44 -8.73
CA LEU A 141 -56.78 51.68 -7.64
C LEU A 141 -56.67 53.09 -7.06
N VAL A 142 -55.47 53.63 -6.88
CA VAL A 142 -55.27 55.00 -6.38
C VAL A 142 -55.72 56.03 -7.43
N ASP A 143 -55.40 55.81 -8.70
CA ASP A 143 -55.82 56.71 -9.78
C ASP A 143 -57.35 56.75 -9.92
N THR A 144 -58.03 55.61 -9.72
CA THR A 144 -59.50 55.55 -9.69
C THR A 144 -60.10 56.16 -8.41
N MET A 145 -59.41 56.13 -7.27
CA MET A 145 -59.82 56.85 -6.05
C MET A 145 -59.69 58.38 -6.17
N VAL A 146 -58.70 58.89 -6.91
CA VAL A 146 -58.52 60.33 -7.14
C VAL A 146 -59.53 60.88 -8.17
N ALA A 147 -60.22 60.01 -8.92
CA ALA A 147 -61.12 60.42 -9.98
C ALA A 147 -62.45 61.06 -9.51
N ASP A 148 -62.82 61.06 -8.23
CA ASP A 148 -63.96 61.86 -7.76
C ASP A 148 -63.97 62.15 -6.23
N PRO A 149 -63.68 63.40 -5.79
CA PRO A 149 -63.88 63.81 -4.39
C PRO A 149 -65.35 64.04 -4.00
N SER A 150 -66.33 63.79 -4.89
CA SER A 150 -67.70 64.28 -4.73
C SER A 150 -68.80 63.21 -4.66
N GLN A 151 -68.48 61.95 -4.38
CA GLN A 151 -69.50 60.91 -4.14
C GLN A 151 -69.18 60.10 -2.89
N GLY A 152 -69.53 60.67 -1.74
CA GLY A 152 -69.66 59.92 -0.50
C GLY A 152 -70.82 58.94 -0.56
N MET A 153 -70.57 57.74 -0.02
CA MET A 153 -71.58 56.83 0.56
C MET A 153 -72.70 56.35 -0.37
N ALA A 154 -72.44 55.38 -1.26
CA ALA A 154 -73.47 54.45 -1.74
C ALA A 154 -72.85 53.23 -2.47
N ASN A 155 -72.41 52.23 -1.71
CA ASN A 155 -72.62 50.80 -2.01
C ASN A 155 -71.76 49.94 -1.08
N TYR A 156 -72.31 49.65 0.10
CA TYR A 156 -72.09 48.36 0.74
C TYR A 156 -73.26 47.45 0.30
N GLU A 157 -72.98 46.17 0.12
CA GLU A 157 -73.87 45.11 -0.39
C GLU A 157 -74.10 45.09 -1.90
N THR A 158 -73.32 44.25 -2.60
CA THR A 158 -73.88 43.07 -3.28
C THR A 158 -72.74 42.07 -3.60
N VAL A 159 -72.62 41.05 -2.74
CA VAL A 159 -72.52 39.60 -3.08
C VAL A 159 -71.28 39.21 -3.91
N SER A 160 -70.22 38.68 -3.31
CA SER A 160 -70.08 37.26 -2.89
C SER A 160 -70.49 36.29 -4.01
N GLU A 161 -69.59 36.01 -4.95
CA GLU A 161 -69.57 34.76 -5.75
C GLU A 161 -68.44 34.85 -6.78
N THR A 162 -67.21 34.58 -6.36
CA THR A 162 -66.22 33.82 -7.17
C THR A 162 -65.11 33.31 -6.22
N GLU A 163 -65.48 32.49 -5.24
CA GLU A 163 -64.53 31.62 -4.53
C GLU A 163 -64.88 30.17 -4.85
N GLU A 164 -64.57 29.74 -6.07
CA GLU A 164 -64.37 28.32 -6.35
C GLU A 164 -63.19 28.22 -7.33
N ASN A 165 -62.14 27.53 -6.88
CA ASN A 165 -60.91 27.15 -7.60
C ASN A 165 -59.77 28.18 -7.58
N ASN A 166 -59.13 28.32 -6.42
CA ASN A 166 -57.67 28.24 -6.32
C ASN A 166 -57.28 28.07 -4.84
N GLU A 167 -57.51 26.87 -4.30
CA GLU A 167 -56.67 26.37 -3.21
C GLU A 167 -55.32 25.97 -3.84
N GLU A 168 -54.48 26.96 -4.16
CA GLU A 168 -53.04 26.71 -4.24
C GLU A 168 -52.43 27.25 -2.95
N GLU A 169 -51.84 26.32 -2.22
CA GLU A 169 -51.22 26.45 -0.91
C GLU A 169 -50.60 27.82 -0.66
N LEU A 170 -51.18 28.55 0.29
CA LEU A 170 -50.52 29.69 0.92
C LEU A 170 -49.32 29.13 1.70
N PHE A 171 -48.15 29.10 1.08
CA PHE A 171 -46.91 28.70 1.74
C PHE A 171 -46.68 29.60 2.96
N THR A 172 -46.78 29.03 4.16
CA THR A 172 -46.61 29.75 5.41
C THR A 172 -45.14 29.74 5.78
N VAL A 173 -44.65 30.83 6.39
CA VAL A 173 -43.24 30.98 6.81
C VAL A 173 -42.77 29.86 7.75
N THR A 174 -43.70 29.13 8.36
CA THR A 174 -43.45 27.94 9.18
C THR A 174 -42.93 26.72 8.40
N ASP A 175 -43.20 26.61 7.09
CA ASP A 175 -42.79 25.45 6.29
C ASP A 175 -41.29 25.48 5.90
N VAL A 176 -40.63 26.64 6.06
CA VAL A 176 -39.17 26.79 5.83
C VAL A 176 -38.35 26.32 7.04
N GLU A 177 -38.86 26.48 8.26
CA GLU A 177 -38.11 26.12 9.48
C GLU A 177 -38.08 24.60 9.74
N GLU A 178 -39.10 23.85 9.32
CA GLU A 178 -39.11 22.38 9.47
C GLU A 178 -38.17 21.68 8.48
N ALA A 179 -38.02 22.20 7.26
CA ALA A 179 -37.14 21.62 6.25
C ALA A 179 -35.65 21.79 6.59
N ASP A 180 -35.26 22.96 7.12
CA ASP A 180 -33.87 23.21 7.55
C ASP A 180 -33.52 22.43 8.85
N SER A 181 -34.47 22.23 9.76
CA SER A 181 -34.22 21.46 10.99
C SER A 181 -33.98 19.96 10.73
N GLN A 182 -34.66 19.37 9.74
CA GLN A 182 -34.47 17.96 9.38
C GLN A 182 -33.13 17.75 8.64
N ALA A 183 -32.76 18.66 7.74
CA ALA A 183 -31.48 18.61 7.03
C ALA A 183 -30.27 18.75 7.98
N ILE A 184 -30.38 19.59 9.01
CA ILE A 184 -29.31 19.76 10.01
C ILE A 184 -29.19 18.52 10.91
N GLN A 185 -30.30 17.87 11.27
CA GLN A 185 -30.28 16.63 12.08
C GLN A 185 -29.71 15.42 11.33
N GLU A 186 -29.93 15.30 10.02
CA GLU A 186 -29.32 14.24 9.20
C GLU A 186 -27.79 14.43 9.07
N ILE A 187 -27.32 15.67 8.89
CA ILE A 187 -25.89 15.98 8.80
C ILE A 187 -25.17 15.73 10.14
N GLU A 188 -25.81 16.05 11.28
CA GLU A 188 -25.24 15.75 12.61
C GLU A 188 -25.21 14.25 12.92
N ALA A 189 -26.19 13.47 12.44
CA ALA A 189 -26.23 12.02 12.61
C ALA A 189 -25.15 11.30 11.79
N GLU A 190 -24.93 11.72 10.53
CA GLU A 190 -23.86 11.15 9.68
C GLU A 190 -22.45 11.52 10.18
N ALA A 191 -22.26 12.72 10.72
CA ALA A 191 -20.99 13.14 11.32
C ALA A 191 -20.66 12.36 12.62
N SER A 192 -21.68 12.01 13.41
CA SER A 192 -21.52 11.19 14.62
C SER A 192 -21.14 9.74 14.31
N ASP A 193 -21.69 9.14 13.26
CA ASP A 193 -21.42 7.74 12.88
C ASP A 193 -20.01 7.58 12.25
N SER A 194 -19.57 8.59 11.48
CA SER A 194 -18.20 8.66 10.95
C SER A 194 -17.14 8.78 12.06
N ALA A 195 -17.42 9.51 13.14
CA ALA A 195 -16.47 9.69 14.25
C ALA A 195 -16.37 8.46 15.17
N ALA A 196 -17.44 7.66 15.28
CA ALA A 196 -17.43 6.42 16.05
C ALA A 196 -16.64 5.28 15.34
N GLY A 197 -16.62 5.27 14.00
CA GLY A 197 -15.92 4.27 13.21
C GLY A 197 -14.38 4.42 13.17
N GLU A 198 -13.84 5.59 13.50
CA GLU A 198 -12.38 5.83 13.54
C GLU A 198 -11.73 5.49 14.89
N ILE A 199 -12.49 5.44 15.99
CA ILE A 199 -11.93 5.14 17.33
C ILE A 199 -11.71 3.63 17.54
N ASP A 200 -12.45 2.77 16.83
CA ASP A 200 -12.40 1.30 16.99
C ASP A 200 -11.37 0.60 16.09
N ARG A 201 -10.54 1.35 15.34
CA ARG A 201 -9.47 0.80 14.49
C ARG A 201 -8.05 1.01 15.01
N GLU A 202 -7.88 1.69 16.15
CA GLU A 202 -6.57 1.99 16.75
C GLU A 202 -6.36 1.41 18.16
N ALA A 203 -7.16 0.42 18.59
CA ALA A 203 -6.93 -0.41 19.78
C ALA A 203 -6.70 -1.88 19.42
#